data_AF-A0A4Q9Q3A6-F1
#
_entry.id   AF-A0A4Q9Q3A6-F1
#
_cell.length_a   1.000
_cell.length_b   1.000
_cell.length_c   1.000
_cell.angle_alpha   90.00
_cell.angle_beta   90.00
_cell.angle_gamma   90.00
#
_symmetry.space_group_name_H-M   'P 1'
#
loop_
_entity.id
_entity.type
_entity.pdbx_description
1 polymer ?
#
loop_
_entity_poly.entity_id
_entity_poly.type
_entity_poly.pdbx_seq_one_letter_code
_entity_poly.pdbx_strand_id
1 'polypeptide(L)' 'ARQAAKASRRYDSHATRQALENTFRDRMGGKAPHEWQVDVAEALMVGLDCTVIAGTGSGKTMPFVMPALVEAEKMYFIIS' A
#
# COMPACT_ATOMS: atom_id res chain seq x y z
N ALA A 1 11.04 8.34 6.43
CA ALA A 1 10.72 7.88 5.06
C ALA A 1 9.81 8.84 4.29
N ARG A 2 8.55 9.07 4.71
CA ARG A 2 7.60 9.97 4.01
C ARG A 2 8.18 11.36 3.70
N GLN A 3 8.83 12.01 4.67
CA GLN A 3 9.46 13.33 4.46
C GLN A 3 10.63 13.28 3.46
N ALA A 4 11.46 12.22 3.54
CA ALA A 4 12.55 12.03 2.59
C ALA A 4 12.02 11.78 1.15
N ALA A 5 10.96 10.98 1.01
CA ALA A 5 10.29 10.75 -0.28
C ALA A 5 9.63 12.04 -0.82
N LYS A 6 9.03 12.85 0.06
CA LYS A 6 8.47 14.16 -0.32
C LYS A 6 9.54 15.08 -0.89
N ALA A 7 10.70 15.14 -0.23
CA ALA A 7 11.82 15.97 -0.65
C ALA A 7 12.48 15.49 -1.96
N SER A 8 12.62 14.18 -2.17
CA SER A 8 13.37 13.64 -3.32
C SER A 8 12.53 13.44 -4.59
N ARG A 9 11.23 13.16 -4.46
CA ARG A 9 10.38 12.76 -5.61
C ARG A 9 8.96 13.33 -5.56
N ARG A 10 8.75 14.45 -4.85
CA ARG A 10 7.45 15.12 -4.70
C ARG A 10 6.32 14.19 -4.21
N TYR A 11 6.67 13.21 -3.39
CA TYR A 11 5.70 12.26 -2.85
C TYR A 11 4.71 12.93 -1.88
N ASP A 12 3.41 12.65 -2.04
CA ASP A 12 2.35 13.06 -1.12
C ASP A 12 1.72 11.84 -0.44
N SER A 13 1.97 11.71 0.86
CA SER A 13 1.48 10.63 1.71
C SER A 13 -0.05 10.65 1.84
N HIS A 14 -0.66 11.82 2.03
CA HIS A 14 -2.10 11.92 2.23
C HIS A 14 -2.83 11.53 0.95
N ALA A 15 -2.43 12.11 -0.19
CA ALA A 15 -3.01 11.79 -1.48
C ALA A 15 -2.82 10.30 -1.84
N THR A 16 -1.64 9.75 -1.55
CA THR A 16 -1.34 8.33 -1.79
C THR A 16 -2.23 7.41 -0.96
N ARG A 17 -2.36 7.66 0.35
CA ARG A 17 -3.21 6.87 1.23
C ARG A 17 -4.68 6.93 0.81
N GLN A 18 -5.16 8.11 0.44
CA GLN A 18 -6.51 8.29 -0.08
C GLN A 18 -6.73 7.52 -1.40
N ALA A 19 -5.76 7.53 -2.31
CA ALA A 19 -5.82 6.74 -3.54
C ALA A 19 -5.87 5.24 -3.24
N LEU A 20 -5.01 4.75 -2.34
CA LEU A 20 -5.00 3.35 -1.91
C LEU A 20 -6.35 2.91 -1.34
N GLU A 21 -6.93 3.71 -0.45
CA GLU A 21 -8.23 3.41 0.16
C GLU A 21 -9.37 3.44 -0.85
N ASN A 22 -9.41 4.46 -1.72
CA ASN A 22 -10.45 4.59 -2.74
C ASN A 22 -10.37 3.45 -3.75
N THR A 23 -9.20 3.20 -4.33
CA THR A 23 -9.02 2.12 -5.30
C THR A 23 -9.27 0.75 -4.67
N PHE A 24 -8.89 0.55 -3.40
CA PHE A 24 -9.25 -0.68 -2.68
C PHE A 24 -10.78 -0.82 -2.57
N ARG A 25 -11.51 0.21 -2.13
CA ARG A 25 -12.98 0.15 -2.01
C ARG A 25 -13.63 -0.17 -3.35
N ASP A 26 -13.18 0.48 -4.41
CA ASP A 26 -13.71 0.26 -5.77
C ASP A 26 -13.50 -1.18 -6.24
N ARG A 27 -12.32 -1.76 -5.96
CA ARG A 27 -11.96 -3.13 -6.38
C ARG A 27 -12.55 -4.21 -5.48
N MET A 28 -12.84 -3.89 -4.22
CA MET A 28 -13.22 -4.87 -3.19
C MET A 28 -14.70 -4.79 -2.81
N GLY A 29 -15.55 -4.24 -3.68
CA GLY A 29 -17.00 -4.20 -3.51
C GLY A 29 -17.44 -3.31 -2.34
N GLY A 30 -16.79 -2.16 -2.16
CA GLY A 30 -17.10 -1.19 -1.13
C GLY A 30 -16.49 -1.47 0.25
N LYS A 31 -15.74 -2.57 0.42
CA LYS A 31 -15.03 -2.86 1.67
C LYS A 31 -13.87 -1.90 1.88
N ALA A 32 -13.64 -1.48 3.12
CA ALA A 32 -12.46 -0.70 3.49
C ALA A 32 -11.27 -1.62 3.80
N PRO A 33 -10.03 -1.22 3.46
CA PRO A 33 -8.85 -1.92 3.95
C PRO A 33 -8.69 -1.72 5.46
N HIS A 34 -7.97 -2.62 6.11
CA HIS A 34 -7.49 -2.36 7.47
C HIS A 34 -6.40 -1.29 7.44
N GLU A 35 -6.32 -0.47 8.49
CA GLU A 35 -5.31 0.61 8.60
C GLU A 35 -3.88 0.08 8.41
N TRP A 36 -3.54 -1.03 9.06
CA TRP A 36 -2.21 -1.64 8.93
C TRP A 36 -1.89 -2.10 7.50
N GLN A 37 -2.91 -2.41 6.68
CA GLN A 37 -2.67 -2.77 5.28
C GLN A 37 -2.28 -1.54 4.46
N VAL A 38 -2.90 -0.39 4.73
CA VAL A 38 -2.54 0.90 4.13
C VAL A 38 -1.14 1.32 4.58
N ASP A 39 -0.82 1.17 5.87
CA ASP A 39 0.49 1.53 6.42
C ASP A 39 1.62 0.72 5.77
N VAL A 40 1.44 -0.60 5.63
CA VAL A 40 2.43 -1.47 5.00
C VAL A 40 2.52 -1.19 3.50
N ALA A 41 1.40 -1.03 2.80
CA ALA A 41 1.41 -0.67 1.38
C ALA A 41 2.16 0.65 1.12
N GLU A 42 1.89 1.67 1.93
CA GLU A 42 2.58 2.95 1.83
C GLU A 42 4.08 2.82 2.15
N ALA A 43 4.44 2.04 3.17
CA ALA A 43 5.82 1.77 3.53
C ALA A 43 6.61 1.16 2.36
N LEU A 44 6.01 0.19 1.65
CA LEU A 44 6.58 -0.39 0.44
C LEU A 44 6.73 0.65 -0.69
N MET A 45 5.73 1.51 -0.91
CA MET A 45 5.79 2.57 -1.94
C MET A 45 6.88 3.62 -1.66
N VAL A 46 7.16 3.89 -0.38
CA VAL A 46 8.27 4.77 0.02
C VAL A 46 9.62 4.06 0.09
N GLY A 47 9.69 2.77 -0.25
CA GLY A 47 10.93 1.99 -0.37
C GLY A 47 11.48 1.48 0.96
N LEU A 48 10.61 1.21 1.94
CA LEU A 48 11.00 0.58 3.20
C LEU A 48 10.80 -0.93 3.15
N ASP A 49 11.75 -1.65 3.73
CA ASP A 49 11.58 -3.06 4.04
C ASP A 49 10.62 -3.23 5.23
N CYS A 50 9.69 -4.17 5.11
CA CYS A 50 8.63 -4.38 6.10
C CYS A 50 8.57 -5.84 6.54
N THR A 51 8.38 -6.07 7.84
CA THR A 51 8.02 -7.39 8.39
C THR A 51 6.64 -7.27 9.05
N VAL A 52 5.72 -8.14 8.68
CA VAL A 52 4.33 -8.13 9.19
C VAL A 52 4.03 -9.46 9.85
N ILE A 53 3.55 -9.41 11.09
CA ILE A 53 3.08 -10.58 11.84
C ILE A 53 1.55 -10.50 11.90
N ALA A 54 0.86 -11.41 11.21
CA ALA A 54 -0.60 -11.48 11.25
C ALA A 54 -1.12 -12.90 11.03
N GLY A 55 -2.25 -13.22 11.66
CA GLY A 55 -2.88 -14.55 11.61
C GLY A 55 -3.39 -14.95 10.22
N THR A 56 -3.71 -16.24 10.04
CA THR A 56 -4.36 -16.74 8.82
C THR A 56 -5.70 -16.05 8.60
N GLY A 57 -6.03 -15.73 7.34
CA GLY A 57 -7.27 -15.03 7.00
C GLY A 57 -7.28 -13.53 7.27
N SER A 58 -6.23 -12.95 7.86
CA SER A 58 -6.18 -11.50 8.15
C SER A 58 -6.03 -10.61 6.91
N GLY A 59 -5.78 -11.18 5.73
CA GLY A 59 -5.56 -10.42 4.50
C GLY A 59 -4.12 -9.91 4.32
N LYS A 60 -3.11 -10.68 4.76
CA LYS A 60 -1.67 -10.38 4.57
C LYS A 60 -1.24 -10.11 3.13
N THR A 61 -1.95 -10.67 2.16
CA THR A 61 -1.66 -10.47 0.73
C THR A 61 -1.94 -9.05 0.29
N MET A 62 -2.98 -8.40 0.83
CA MET A 62 -3.44 -7.10 0.35
C MET A 62 -2.38 -5.98 0.40
N PRO A 63 -1.60 -5.80 1.48
CA PRO A 63 -0.56 -4.79 1.50
C PRO A 63 0.47 -4.86 0.35
N PHE A 64 0.73 -6.06 -0.20
CA PHE A 64 1.66 -6.24 -1.33
C PHE A 64 0.99 -6.00 -2.69
N VAL A 65 -0.31 -6.22 -2.79
CA VAL A 65 -1.11 -5.98 -4.01
C VAL A 65 -1.51 -4.51 -4.14
N MET A 66 -1.82 -3.85 -3.02
CA MET A 66 -2.34 -2.49 -2.97
C MET A 66 -1.48 -1.45 -3.72
N PRO A 67 -0.14 -1.44 -3.60
CA PRO A 67 0.71 -0.53 -4.38
C PRO A 67 0.51 -0.67 -5.90
N ALA A 68 0.32 -1.90 -6.41
CA ALA A 68 0.08 -2.15 -7.83
C ALA A 68 -1.26 -1.59 -8.34
N LEU A 69 -2.21 -1.30 -7.43
CA LEU A 69 -3.48 -0.70 -7.79
C LEU A 69 -3.35 0.80 -8.12
N VAL A 70 -2.31 1.47 -7.63
CA VAL A 70 -2.12 2.92 -7.75
C VAL A 70 -0.85 3.32 -8.51
N GLU A 71 0.16 2.45 -8.58
CA GLU A 71 1.41 2.68 -9.34
C GLU A 71 1.39 1.90 -10.67
N ALA A 72 0.61 2.37 -11.64
CA ALA A 72 0.38 1.68 -12.92
C ALA A 72 1.64 1.37 -13.74
N GLU A 73 2.73 2.12 -13.52
CA GLU A 73 4.00 1.96 -14.24
C GLU A 73 4.99 1.01 -13.55
N LYS A 74 4.64 0.47 -12.38
CA LYS A 74 5.51 -0.42 -11.60
C LYS A 74 5.05 -1.87 -11.65
N MET A 75 6.03 -2.77 -11.65
CA MET A 75 5.82 -4.22 -11.55
C MET A 75 6.14 -4.69 -10.13
N TYR A 76 5.23 -5.47 -9.55
CA TYR A 76 5.40 -6.08 -8.23
C TYR A 76 5.47 -7.59 -8.38
N PHE A 77 6.56 -8.18 -7.90
CA PHE A 77 6.72 -9.62 -7.80
C PHE A 77 6.35 -10.07 -6.39
N ILE A 78 5.30 -10.86 -6.27
CA ILE A 78 4.85 -11.43 -4.99
C ILE A 78 5.22 -12.91 -5.00
N ILE A 79 6.03 -13.33 -4.04
CA ILE A 79 6.43 -14.73 -3.84
C ILE A 79 5.75 -15.21 -2.57
N SER A 80 4.97 -16.30 -2.67
CA SER A 80 4.17 -16.88 -1.59
C SER A 80 4.44 -18.36 -1.43
#